data_AF-A0A6J4T4U4-F1
#
_entry.id   AF-A0A6J4T4U4-F1
#
_cell.length_a   1.000
_cell.length_b   1.000
_cell.length_c   1.000
_cell.angle_alpha   90.00
_cell.angle_beta   90.00
_cell.angle_gamma   90.00
#
_symmetry.space_group_name_H-M   'P 1'
#
loop_
_entity.id
_entity.type
_entity.pdbx_description
1 polymer ?
#
loop_
_entity_poly.entity_id
_entity_poly.type
_entity_poly.pdbx_seq_one_letter_code
_entity_poly.pdbx_strand_id
1 'polypeptide(L)'
;MCLPAREEAATIGPIVTALVRLRLRGVIDEVVVVDAPSEDGTAALATDAGADVHRQEALGPSLGPVLGKGDAMWRALPVLRGDIVCFLDSNSEGSLRISRPASPGRCCATQICTSSRPPTVGRSRRAGSSWPPAAGACEERMPRLWRGGDGAKTPR
;
A
#
# COMPACT_ATOMS: atom_id res chain seq x y z
N MET A 1 -2.40 -3.87 7.60
CA MET A 1 -1.02 -3.48 7.24
C MET A 1 -0.87 -3.59 5.73
N CYS A 2 -0.34 -2.56 5.06
CA CYS A 2 -0.16 -2.54 3.61
C CYS A 2 1.31 -2.28 3.24
N LEU A 3 1.90 -3.12 2.37
CA LEU A 3 3.29 -3.01 1.95
C LEU A 3 3.37 -2.81 0.44
N PRO A 4 3.68 -1.61 -0.05
CA PRO A 4 4.08 -1.44 -1.45
C PRO A 4 5.47 -2.06 -1.67
N ALA A 5 5.63 -2.91 -2.67
CA ALA A 5 6.87 -3.63 -2.95
C ALA A 5 7.28 -3.55 -4.43
N ARG A 6 8.59 -3.51 -4.69
CA ARG A 6 9.20 -3.55 -6.03
C ARG A 6 10.62 -4.10 -5.94
N GLU A 7 10.84 -5.30 -6.44
CA GLU A 7 12.16 -5.99 -6.40
C GLU A 7 12.73 -6.07 -4.97
N GLU A 8 11.97 -6.66 -4.06
CA GLU A 8 12.29 -6.77 -2.62
C GLU A 8 12.31 -8.23 -2.13
N ALA A 9 12.64 -9.21 -2.99
CA ALA A 9 12.65 -10.63 -2.65
C ALA A 9 13.54 -10.96 -1.44
N ALA A 10 14.64 -10.23 -1.26
CA ALA A 10 15.57 -10.43 -0.16
C ALA A 10 14.98 -10.09 1.23
N THR A 11 14.01 -9.18 1.30
CA THR A 11 13.51 -8.61 2.57
C THR A 11 12.03 -8.92 2.82
N ILE A 12 11.23 -9.12 1.77
CA ILE A 12 9.77 -9.24 1.90
C ILE A 12 9.34 -10.44 2.75
N GLY A 13 9.99 -11.60 2.58
CA GLY A 13 9.63 -12.83 3.28
C GLY A 13 9.72 -12.71 4.81
N PRO A 14 10.89 -12.33 5.36
CA PRO A 14 11.05 -12.10 6.80
C PRO A 14 10.09 -11.05 7.37
N ILE A 15 9.86 -9.94 6.64
CA ILE A 15 8.96 -8.86 7.06
C ILE A 15 7.52 -9.39 7.15
N VAL A 16 7.01 -10.01 6.10
CA VAL A 16 5.64 -10.55 6.07
C VAL A 16 5.47 -11.62 7.13
N THR A 17 6.45 -12.51 7.31
CA THR A 17 6.42 -13.54 8.36
C THR A 17 6.28 -12.92 9.76
N ALA A 18 7.00 -11.83 10.05
CA ALA A 18 6.88 -11.13 11.32
C ALA A 18 5.48 -10.50 11.52
N LEU A 19 4.93 -9.88 10.46
CA LEU A 19 3.59 -9.30 10.50
C LEU A 19 2.49 -10.36 10.66
N VAL A 20 2.60 -11.50 9.97
CA VAL A 20 1.66 -12.61 10.11
C VAL A 20 1.67 -13.17 11.54
N ARG A 21 2.83 -13.23 12.21
CA ARG A 21 2.88 -13.59 13.64
C ARG A 21 2.15 -12.58 14.53
N LEU A 22 2.22 -11.28 14.23
CA LEU A 22 1.44 -10.26 14.94
C LEU A 22 -0.06 -10.41 14.68
N ARG A 23 -0.44 -10.76 13.43
CA ARG A 23 -1.82 -11.05 13.05
C ARG A 23 -2.39 -12.23 13.83
N LEU A 24 -1.62 -13.32 13.94
CA LEU A 24 -2.01 -14.50 14.72
C LEU A 24 -2.16 -14.22 16.23
N ARG A 25 -1.51 -13.17 16.73
CA ARG A 25 -1.65 -12.68 18.12
C ARG A 25 -2.80 -11.68 18.30
N GLY A 26 -3.53 -11.36 17.23
CA GLY A 26 -4.64 -10.40 17.26
C GLY A 26 -4.22 -8.93 17.34
N VAL A 27 -2.95 -8.60 17.02
CA VAL A 27 -2.45 -7.22 17.05
C VAL A 27 -2.82 -6.45 15.77
N ILE A 28 -2.92 -7.16 14.65
CA ILE A 28 -3.33 -6.61 13.35
C ILE A 28 -4.31 -7.57 12.68
N ASP A 29 -5.19 -7.07 11.83
CA ASP A 29 -6.23 -7.90 11.20
C ASP A 29 -5.81 -8.47 9.84
N GLU A 30 -5.03 -7.70 9.07
CA GLU A 30 -4.69 -8.00 7.67
C GLU A 30 -3.26 -7.60 7.31
N VAL A 31 -2.66 -8.36 6.40
CA VAL A 31 -1.36 -8.09 5.77
C VAL A 31 -1.55 -8.17 4.27
N VAL A 32 -1.44 -7.02 3.61
CA VAL A 32 -1.61 -6.88 2.16
C VAL A 32 -0.30 -6.38 1.55
N VAL A 33 0.14 -6.98 0.45
CA VAL A 33 1.28 -6.54 -0.34
C VAL A 33 0.78 -6.05 -1.69
N VAL A 34 1.24 -4.89 -2.11
CA VAL A 34 0.96 -4.31 -3.43
C VAL A 34 2.25 -4.36 -4.24
N ASP A 35 2.32 -5.30 -5.17
CA ASP A 35 3.50 -5.55 -5.99
C ASP A 35 3.51 -4.65 -7.23
N ALA A 36 4.62 -3.94 -7.43
CA ALA A 36 4.94 -3.23 -8.66
C ALA A 36 5.77 -4.17 -9.54
N PRO A 37 5.13 -4.79 -10.53
CA PRO A 37 5.39 -6.10 -11.13
C PRO A 37 6.85 -6.52 -11.02
N SER A 38 7.18 -7.18 -9.91
CA SER A 38 8.56 -7.58 -9.62
C SER A 38 8.93 -8.86 -10.37
N GLU A 39 10.15 -8.92 -10.89
CA GLU A 39 10.67 -10.09 -11.60
C GLU A 39 11.51 -11.02 -10.69
N ASP A 40 11.97 -10.51 -9.54
CA ASP A 40 12.80 -11.25 -8.57
C ASP A 40 12.08 -12.29 -7.69
N GLY A 41 10.76 -12.48 -7.88
CA GLY A 41 9.95 -13.38 -7.09
C GLY A 41 9.35 -12.79 -5.81
N THR A 42 9.45 -11.47 -5.60
CA THR A 42 8.84 -10.75 -4.45
C THR A 42 7.41 -11.17 -4.17
N ALA A 43 6.55 -11.21 -5.19
CA ALA A 43 5.14 -11.56 -5.04
C ALA A 43 4.92 -13.01 -4.57
N ALA A 44 5.73 -13.95 -5.07
CA ALA A 44 5.64 -15.36 -4.67
C ALA A 44 6.06 -15.52 -3.21
N LEU A 45 7.20 -14.93 -2.83
CA LEU A 45 7.70 -14.97 -1.45
C LEU A 45 6.75 -14.32 -0.44
N ALA A 46 6.09 -13.23 -0.82
CA ALA A 46 5.06 -12.59 0.00
C ALA A 46 3.83 -13.49 0.20
N THR A 47 3.38 -14.15 -0.87
CA THR A 47 2.24 -15.08 -0.84
C THR A 47 2.57 -16.28 0.05
N ASP A 48 3.74 -16.88 -0.15
CA ASP A 48 4.21 -18.03 0.64
C ASP A 48 4.36 -17.69 2.13
N ALA A 49 4.75 -16.44 2.44
CA ALA A 49 4.82 -15.94 3.81
C ALA A 49 3.45 -15.62 4.43
N GLY A 50 2.36 -15.70 3.66
CA GLY A 50 0.98 -15.56 4.14
C GLY A 50 0.36 -14.18 4.00
N ALA A 51 0.89 -13.31 3.12
CA ALA A 51 0.23 -12.05 2.75
C ALA A 51 -0.81 -12.26 1.65
N ASP A 52 -1.81 -11.37 1.60
CA ASP A 52 -2.66 -11.20 0.41
C ASP A 52 -1.95 -10.26 -0.58
N VAL A 53 -1.67 -10.73 -1.79
CA VAL A 53 -0.82 -10.03 -2.75
C VAL A 53 -1.64 -9.53 -3.94
N HIS A 54 -1.56 -8.24 -4.20
CA HIS A 54 -2.24 -7.57 -5.32
C HIS A 54 -1.19 -6.99 -6.26
N ARG A 55 -1.36 -7.16 -7.57
CA ARG A 55 -0.59 -6.39 -8.56
C ARG A 55 -1.15 -4.99 -8.66
N GLN A 56 -0.28 -3.98 -8.61
CA GLN A 56 -0.72 -2.58 -8.65
C GLN A 56 -1.52 -2.24 -9.92
N GLU A 57 -1.25 -2.90 -11.05
CA GLU A 57 -1.97 -2.69 -12.33
C GLU A 57 -3.41 -3.22 -12.28
N ALA A 58 -3.67 -4.22 -11.43
CA ALA A 58 -5.02 -4.74 -11.22
C ALA A 58 -5.86 -3.80 -10.34
N LEU A 59 -5.22 -2.84 -9.67
CA LEU A 59 -5.88 -1.88 -8.79
C LEU A 59 -6.26 -0.62 -9.57
N GLY A 60 -7.53 -0.53 -9.96
CA GLY A 60 -8.06 0.58 -10.74
C GLY A 60 -7.57 0.61 -12.20
N PRO A 61 -7.72 -0.48 -12.97
CA PRO A 61 -7.22 -0.57 -14.35
C PRO A 61 -7.80 0.51 -15.28
N SER A 62 -8.99 1.04 -14.98
CA SER A 62 -9.63 2.13 -15.72
C SER A 62 -8.93 3.49 -15.57
N LEU A 63 -7.99 3.63 -14.62
CA LEU A 63 -7.28 4.88 -14.34
C LEU A 63 -5.96 4.99 -15.13
N GLY A 64 -5.66 4.02 -15.99
CA GLY A 64 -4.40 3.95 -16.72
C GLY A 64 -3.23 3.46 -15.88
N PRO A 65 -1.98 3.61 -16.39
CA PRO A 65 -0.77 3.11 -15.74
C PRO A 65 -0.57 3.65 -14.32
N VAL A 66 0.09 2.87 -13.47
CA VAL A 66 0.38 3.28 -12.09
C VAL A 66 1.53 4.28 -12.05
N LEU A 67 1.31 5.43 -11.42
CA LEU A 67 2.25 6.54 -11.32
C LEU A 67 3.06 6.48 -10.03
N GLY A 68 3.94 5.48 -9.95
CA GLY A 68 4.87 5.31 -8.84
C GLY A 68 4.20 4.89 -7.52
N LYS A 69 4.98 4.96 -6.43
CA LYS A 69 4.62 4.40 -5.12
C LYS A 69 3.36 5.04 -4.53
N GLY A 70 3.21 6.36 -4.64
CA GLY A 70 2.07 7.08 -4.10
C GLY A 70 0.74 6.65 -4.73
N ASP A 71 0.75 6.48 -6.06
CA ASP A 71 -0.43 6.01 -6.80
C ASP A 71 -0.76 4.54 -6.46
N ALA A 72 0.25 3.67 -6.38
CA ALA A 72 0.06 2.28 -5.94
C ALA A 72 -0.58 2.19 -4.55
N MET A 73 -0.09 2.97 -3.59
CA MET A 73 -0.66 3.02 -2.23
C MET A 73 -2.08 3.57 -2.21
N TRP A 74 -2.39 4.60 -3.00
CA TRP A 74 -3.74 5.14 -3.09
C TRP A 74 -4.72 4.15 -3.72
N ARG A 75 -4.30 3.46 -4.79
CA ARG A 75 -5.07 2.40 -5.46
C ARG A 75 -5.30 1.17 -4.59
N ALA A 76 -4.50 0.98 -3.53
CA ALA A 76 -4.66 -0.11 -2.56
C ALA A 76 -5.84 0.10 -1.59
N LEU A 77 -6.26 1.35 -1.35
CA LEU A 77 -7.28 1.67 -0.35
C LEU A 77 -8.60 0.91 -0.52
N PRO A 78 -9.13 0.66 -1.73
CA PRO A 78 -10.38 -0.08 -1.91
C PRO A 78 -10.31 -1.58 -1.56
N VAL A 79 -9.12 -2.19 -1.56
CA VAL A 79 -8.96 -3.61 -1.23
C VAL A 79 -8.69 -3.86 0.26
N LEU A 80 -8.28 -2.81 0.99
CA LEU A 80 -8.04 -2.85 2.43
C LEU A 80 -9.36 -2.79 3.21
N ARG A 81 -9.44 -3.56 4.30
CA ARG A 81 -10.67 -3.72 5.09
C ARG A 81 -10.60 -3.06 6.47
N GLY A 82 -9.40 -2.80 6.98
CA GLY A 82 -9.20 -2.20 8.29
C GLY A 82 -9.63 -0.73 8.37
N ASP A 83 -10.09 -0.32 9.55
CA ASP A 83 -10.44 1.08 9.83
C ASP A 83 -9.20 1.99 9.85
N ILE A 84 -8.06 1.44 10.29
CA ILE A 84 -6.75 2.08 10.32
C ILE A 84 -5.80 1.35 9.36
N VAL A 85 -5.21 2.09 8.44
CA VAL A 85 -4.21 1.57 7.50
C VAL A 85 -2.83 2.10 7.86
N CYS A 86 -1.93 1.18 8.18
CA CYS A 86 -0.50 1.48 8.31
C CYS A 86 0.23 0.97 7.08
N PHE A 87 0.93 1.87 6.38
CA PHE A 87 1.85 1.53 5.31
C PHE A 87 3.24 1.27 5.89
N LEU A 88 3.86 0.18 5.46
CA LEU A 88 5.20 -0.23 5.87
C LEU A 88 6.06 -0.50 4.62
N ASP A 89 7.30 -0.01 4.64
CA ASP A 89 8.26 -0.30 3.58
C ASP A 89 8.70 -1.78 3.59
N SER A 90 8.63 -2.42 2.41
CA SER A 90 9.01 -3.82 2.20
C SER A 90 10.51 -4.06 2.07
N ASN A 91 11.34 -3.01 2.13
CA ASN A 91 12.79 -3.06 1.93
C ASN A 91 13.58 -2.82 3.22
N SER A 92 12.92 -2.96 4.37
CA SER A 92 13.54 -2.73 5.66
C SER A 92 14.57 -3.83 5.95
N GLU A 93 15.85 -3.52 5.79
CA GLU A 93 16.93 -4.35 6.31
C GLU A 93 16.91 -4.29 7.84
N GLY A 94 16.96 -5.45 8.50
CA GLY A 94 16.81 -5.60 9.95
C GLY A 94 17.87 -4.88 10.77
N SER A 95 17.76 -3.56 10.90
CA SER A 95 18.32 -2.80 12.02
C SER A 95 17.19 -2.48 12.99
N LEU A 96 16.74 -3.50 13.73
CA LEU A 96 16.12 -3.28 15.04
C LEU A 96 17.21 -2.81 16.03
N ARG A 97 17.87 -1.69 15.70
CA ARG A 97 18.44 -0.80 16.69
C ARG A 97 17.42 0.32 16.80
N ILE A 98 16.84 0.51 17.99
CA ILE A 98 16.37 1.83 18.41
C ILE A 98 17.62 2.69 18.58
N SER A 99 18.33 2.96 17.49
CA SER A 99 19.44 3.89 17.46
C SER A 99 18.85 5.27 17.24
N ARG A 100 19.08 6.14 18.23
CA ARG A 100 19.03 7.60 18.10
C ARG A 100 19.51 8.00 16.69
N PRO A 101 18.81 8.88 15.96
CA PRO A 101 19.08 9.12 14.55
C PRO A 101 20.56 9.45 14.33
N ALA A 102 21.26 8.52 13.69
CA ALA A 102 22.57 8.76 13.12
C ALA A 102 22.31 9.27 11.69
N SER A 103 22.39 10.59 11.53
CA SER A 103 22.29 11.33 10.27
C SER A 103 20.87 11.74 9.81
N PRO A 104 20.66 13.02 9.46
CA PRO A 104 19.43 13.48 8.83
C PRO A 104 19.40 12.99 7.37
N GLY A 105 18.42 12.19 6.99
CA GLY A 105 18.18 11.90 5.56
C GLY A 105 17.77 10.48 5.17
N ARG A 106 17.68 9.51 6.09
CA ARG A 106 17.01 8.22 5.81
C ARG A 106 15.72 8.14 6.61
N CYS A 107 14.62 8.52 5.98
CA CYS A 107 13.29 8.34 6.54
C CYS A 107 12.87 6.87 6.34
N CYS A 108 12.84 6.10 7.43
CA CYS A 108 11.95 4.94 7.52
C CYS A 108 10.53 5.49 7.54
N ALA A 109 9.84 5.49 6.39
CA ALA A 109 8.55 6.15 6.27
C ALA A 109 7.41 5.19 6.64
N THR A 110 7.19 4.99 7.94
CA THR A 110 5.89 4.45 8.40
C THR A 110 4.85 5.55 8.20
N GLN A 111 4.01 5.43 7.17
CA GLN A 111 2.90 6.36 6.95
C GLN A 111 1.61 5.73 7.51
N ILE A 112 1.04 6.35 8.55
CA ILE A 112 -0.23 5.95 9.14
C ILE A 112 -1.33 6.80 8.50
N CYS A 113 -2.30 6.16 7.85
CA CYS A 113 -3.50 6.80 7.34
C CYS A 113 -4.72 6.26 8.11
N THR A 114 -5.43 7.13 8.81
CA THR A 114 -6.75 6.82 9.36
C THR A 114 -7.78 7.00 8.24
N SER A 115 -8.51 5.94 7.90
CA SER A 115 -9.58 6.08 6.91
C SER A 115 -10.80 6.66 7.63
N SER A 116 -11.16 7.91 7.36
CA SER A 116 -12.47 8.44 7.73
C SER A 116 -13.48 8.00 6.67
N ARG A 117 -14.01 6.78 6.78
CA ARG A 117 -15.22 6.41 6.03
C ARG A 117 -16.37 7.34 6.47
N PRO A 118 -17.14 7.96 5.56
CA PRO A 118 -18.41 8.57 5.95
C PRO A 118 -19.37 7.47 6.46
N PRO A 119 -20.25 7.77 7.43
CA PRO A 119 -21.14 6.79 8.02
C PRO A 119 -22.02 6.13 6.95
N THR A 120 -22.17 4.81 7.04
CA THR A 120 -23.02 4.00 6.18
C THR A 120 -24.48 4.49 6.26
N VAL A 121 -24.96 5.11 5.17
CA VAL A 121 -26.40 5.36 5.00
C VAL A 121 -27.11 4.01 4.86
N GLY A 122 -28.01 3.76 5.81
CA GLY A 122 -28.91 2.61 5.81
C GLY A 122 -29.78 2.56 4.55
N ARG A 123 -30.09 1.33 4.14
CA ARG A 123 -31.04 0.99 3.08
C ARG A 123 -32.33 1.82 3.17
N SER A 124 -32.63 2.61 2.13
CA SER A 124 -34.01 2.86 1.72
C SER A 124 -34.11 2.94 0.19
N ARG A 125 -35.18 2.35 -0.35
CA ARG A 125 -35.49 2.27 -1.78
C ARG A 125 -36.05 3.62 -2.26
N ARG A 126 -35.44 4.23 -3.28
CA ARG A 126 -36.05 4.71 -4.55
C ARG A 126 -35.18 5.77 -5.25
N ALA A 127 -35.15 5.62 -6.58
CA ALA A 127 -34.95 6.62 -7.63
C ALA A 127 -33.63 7.42 -7.68
N GLY A 128 -32.80 7.05 -8.66
CA GLY A 128 -32.17 7.96 -9.62
C GLY A 128 -31.19 9.01 -9.10
N SER A 129 -29.89 8.70 -9.21
CA SER A 129 -28.93 9.66 -9.73
C SER A 129 -27.72 8.93 -10.32
N SER A 130 -27.50 9.21 -11.60
CA SER A 130 -26.38 8.78 -12.41
C SER A 130 -25.06 9.25 -11.81
N TRP A 131 -24.07 8.35 -11.69
CA TRP A 131 -22.67 8.77 -11.72
C TRP A 131 -22.37 9.38 -13.09
N PRO A 132 -21.78 10.58 -13.18
CA PRO A 132 -21.38 11.12 -14.47
C PRO A 132 -20.25 10.26 -15.06
N PRO A 133 -20.14 10.16 -16.40
CA PRO A 133 -19.07 9.39 -17.04
C PRO A 133 -17.72 10.02 -16.69
N ALA A 134 -16.83 9.20 -16.13
CA ALA A 134 -15.51 9.59 -15.69
C ALA A 134 -14.58 9.82 -16.90
N ALA A 135 -14.53 11.05 -17.41
CA ALA A 135 -13.56 11.44 -18.44
C ALA A 135 -12.80 12.74 -18.13
N GLY A 136 -12.94 13.34 -16.93
CA GLY A 136 -12.30 14.63 -16.65
C GLY A 136 -11.91 14.93 -15.20
N ALA A 137 -12.04 13.98 -14.26
CA ALA A 137 -11.91 14.27 -12.83
C ALA A 137 -10.70 13.62 -12.13
N CYS A 138 -9.82 12.94 -12.87
CA CYS A 138 -8.72 12.18 -12.27
C CYS A 138 -7.59 13.07 -11.71
N GLU A 139 -7.46 14.31 -12.20
CA GLU A 139 -6.32 15.18 -11.86
C GLU A 139 -6.55 16.07 -10.63
N GLU A 140 -7.82 16.35 -10.29
CA GLU A 140 -8.19 17.34 -9.26
C GLU A 140 -8.35 16.77 -7.84
N ARG A 141 -8.28 15.44 -7.64
CA ARG A 141 -8.63 14.82 -6.35
C ARG A 141 -7.59 13.88 -5.75
N MET A 142 -6.34 13.95 -6.19
CA MET A 142 -5.22 13.46 -5.39
C MET A 142 -4.84 14.54 -4.36
N PRO A 143 -4.89 14.26 -3.04
CA PRO A 143 -4.34 15.17 -2.05
C PRO A 143 -2.86 15.40 -2.38
N ARG A 144 -2.38 16.66 -2.28
CA ARG A 144 -0.98 17.01 -2.58
C ARG A 144 0.05 16.14 -1.83
N LEU A 145 -0.37 15.54 -0.71
CA LEU A 145 0.40 14.58 0.09
C LEU A 145 0.86 13.33 -0.70
N TRP A 146 0.16 12.95 -1.78
CA TRP A 146 0.39 11.71 -2.54
C TRP A 146 1.07 11.93 -3.90
N ARG A 147 1.31 13.18 -4.31
CA ARG A 147 2.14 13.48 -5.48
C ARG A 147 3.60 13.29 -5.08
N GLY A 148 4.09 12.05 -5.17
CA GLY A 148 5.48 11.71 -4.87
C GLY A 148 6.44 12.42 -5.84
N GLY A 149 7.51 12.98 -5.28
CA GLY A 149 8.65 13.45 -6.06
C GLY A 149 9.40 12.29 -6.73
N ASP A 150 9.91 12.57 -7.92
CA ASP A 150 10.62 11.63 -8.80
C ASP A 150 11.91 11.09 -8.14
N GLY A 151 11.76 10.03 -7.35
CA GLY A 151 12.87 9.21 -6.89
C GLY A 151 13.16 8.10 -7.89
N ALA A 152 13.66 8.47 -9.08
CA ALA A 152 14.24 7.49 -10.00
C ALA A 152 15.42 6.79 -9.30
N LYS A 153 15.23 5.53 -8.88
CA LYS A 153 16.34 4.68 -8.43
C LYS A 153 17.11 4.24 -9.67
N THR A 154 18.30 4.80 -9.89
CA THR A 154 19.28 4.26 -10.84
C THR A 154 19.76 2.88 -10.37
N PRO A 155 19.87 1.89 -11.27
CA PRO A 155 20.43 0.59 -10.93
C PRO A 155 21.93 0.75 -10.62
N ARG A 156 22.43 -0.01 -9.65
CA ARG A 156 23.87 -0.19 -9.41
C ARG A 156 24.44 -1.24 -10.36
#